data_AF-A0A962T6V5-F1
#
_entry.id   AF-A0A962T6V5-F1
#
_cell.length_a   1.000
_cell.length_b   1.000
_cell.length_c   1.000
_cell.angle_alpha   90.00
_cell.angle_beta   90.00
_cell.angle_gamma   90.00
#
_symmetry.space_group_name_H-M   'P 1'
#
loop_
_entity.id
_entity.type
_entity.pdbx_description
1 polymer ?
#
loop_
_entity_poly.entity_id
_entity_poly.type
_entity_poly.pdbx_seq_one_letter_code
_entity_poly.pdbx_strand_id
1 'polypeptide(L)'
;MRILTIFTLAMLSLACTPNETRVEAPQGATTANKPAGKAAPAPTRPTVVQIEDKPRVERFNSLLMLASEDVPERDGIRDPFRYTRAIVTTELDGLRYYFYQPGNIRSIVGFTFLNDGSPRINPPGLTRNGPRREYAFLFADRARENIHLAINDDVKLSGRFSHDNMFRELHFFPRRQLPSLKVDHGKGLIRVTLPTGEPVVFDSETKEITSGVLQESPIDFNTSRHLRKNPRVTYRGDYLAITVAQRGEAPRRAKVWGQPKTAEVHYPSRYDKPCTISPARIWDQRPKPGDSDPKLTMLHDTDEELFAVIEKHCNWNLSALREQSPRLIKTGGGR
;
A
#
# COMPACT_ATOMS: atom_id res chain seq x y z
N MET A 1 -5.87 46.29 -42.08
CA MET A 1 -6.24 45.04 -42.77
C MET A 1 -6.86 44.10 -41.76
N ARG A 2 -8.16 43.83 -41.92
CA ARG A 2 -8.97 42.92 -41.12
C ARG A 2 -8.77 41.50 -41.66
N ILE A 3 -8.53 40.51 -40.80
CA ILE A 3 -9.08 39.16 -41.01
C ILE A 3 -9.64 38.67 -39.67
N LEU A 4 -10.96 38.68 -39.64
CA LEU A 4 -11.86 38.11 -38.66
C LEU A 4 -11.97 36.61 -39.01
N THR A 5 -11.74 35.70 -38.08
CA THR A 5 -12.17 34.30 -38.27
C THR A 5 -13.00 33.87 -37.07
N ILE A 6 -14.31 33.86 -37.32
CA ILE A 6 -15.36 33.26 -36.49
C ILE A 6 -15.31 31.75 -36.76
N PHE A 7 -15.30 30.92 -35.72
CA PHE A 7 -15.73 29.53 -35.85
C PHE A 7 -16.74 29.20 -34.76
N THR A 8 -17.86 28.67 -35.25
CA THR A 8 -19.13 28.48 -34.58
C THR A 8 -19.18 27.12 -33.87
N LEU A 9 -19.77 27.16 -32.68
CA LEU A 9 -20.52 26.15 -31.93
C LEU A 9 -20.73 24.76 -32.58
N ALA A 10 -20.42 23.71 -31.82
CA ALA A 10 -21.16 22.44 -31.84
C ALA A 10 -21.28 21.91 -30.39
N MET A 11 -22.44 22.15 -29.81
CA MET A 11 -22.94 21.53 -28.58
C MET A 11 -23.30 20.06 -28.85
N LEU A 12 -22.77 19.12 -28.08
CA LEU A 12 -23.40 17.82 -27.87
C LEU A 12 -23.53 17.58 -26.36
N SER A 13 -24.74 17.77 -25.87
CA SER A 13 -25.17 17.29 -24.55
C SER A 13 -25.51 15.80 -24.63
N LEU A 14 -24.92 14.98 -23.78
CA LEU A 14 -25.54 13.73 -23.35
C LEU A 14 -25.85 13.86 -21.86
N ALA A 15 -27.14 14.04 -21.58
CA ALA A 15 -27.73 13.86 -20.27
C ALA A 15 -28.03 12.37 -20.07
N CYS A 16 -27.49 11.77 -19.00
CA CYS A 16 -27.97 10.50 -18.46
C CYS A 16 -28.92 10.82 -17.30
N THR A 17 -30.19 10.46 -17.46
CA THR A 17 -31.21 10.44 -16.42
C THR A 17 -31.06 9.18 -15.55
N PRO A 18 -31.25 9.26 -14.22
CA PRO A 18 -31.41 8.08 -13.38
C PRO A 18 -32.88 7.63 -13.37
N ASN A 19 -33.10 6.32 -13.56
CA ASN A 19 -34.41 5.68 -13.55
C ASN A 19 -34.74 5.26 -12.10
N GLU A 20 -35.71 5.93 -11.48
CA GLU A 20 -36.32 5.51 -10.21
C GLU A 20 -37.22 4.29 -10.45
N THR A 21 -37.01 3.21 -9.69
CA THR A 21 -38.02 2.15 -9.54
C THR A 21 -38.36 2.00 -8.06
N ARG A 22 -39.57 2.48 -7.76
CA ARG A 22 -40.29 2.38 -6.49
C ARG A 22 -40.96 1.00 -6.44
N VAL A 23 -40.69 0.22 -5.39
CA VAL A 23 -41.44 -1.01 -5.10
C VAL A 23 -42.36 -0.75 -3.91
N GLU A 24 -43.66 -0.93 -4.15
CA GLU A 24 -44.75 -0.86 -3.18
C GLU A 24 -44.70 -2.01 -2.18
N ALA A 25 -45.09 -1.70 -0.94
CA ALA A 25 -45.46 -2.67 0.08
C ALA A 25 -46.97 -2.95 0.01
N PRO A 26 -47.45 -4.17 0.31
CA PRO A 26 -48.84 -4.38 0.63
C PRO A 26 -49.07 -4.38 2.14
N GLN A 27 -50.06 -3.59 2.56
CA GLN A 27 -50.77 -3.70 3.84
C GLN A 27 -51.81 -4.83 3.76
N GLY A 28 -52.06 -5.51 4.87
CA GLY A 28 -53.13 -6.49 5.02
C GLY A 28 -53.50 -6.72 6.48
N ALA A 29 -54.66 -6.17 6.87
CA ALA A 29 -55.43 -6.36 8.11
C ALA A 29 -56.04 -7.80 8.18
N THR A 30 -56.67 -8.38 9.20
CA THR A 30 -57.29 -7.97 10.49
C THR A 30 -57.75 -9.26 11.25
N THR A 31 -57.91 -9.15 12.57
CA THR A 31 -58.93 -9.79 13.48
C THR A 31 -59.09 -11.33 13.66
N ALA A 32 -58.72 -11.77 14.87
CA ALA A 32 -59.48 -12.47 15.93
C ALA A 32 -60.61 -13.50 15.62
N ASN A 33 -60.49 -14.72 16.18
CA ASN A 33 -61.48 -15.25 17.14
C ASN A 33 -61.00 -16.47 17.96
N LYS A 34 -61.46 -16.54 19.21
CA LYS A 34 -61.26 -17.55 20.28
C LYS A 34 -62.48 -18.52 20.29
N PRO A 35 -62.41 -19.77 20.80
CA PRO A 35 -62.68 -20.05 22.24
C PRO A 35 -61.88 -21.26 22.81
N ALA A 36 -61.28 -21.17 24.00
CA ALA A 36 -61.77 -21.59 25.34
C ALA A 36 -61.66 -23.10 25.68
N GLY A 37 -60.81 -23.42 26.67
CA GLY A 37 -61.08 -24.45 27.69
C GLY A 37 -60.00 -25.52 27.92
N LYS A 38 -59.15 -25.34 28.96
CA LYS A 38 -59.11 -26.17 30.19
C LYS A 38 -57.76 -26.08 30.95
N ALA A 39 -57.92 -25.87 32.26
CA ALA A 39 -57.09 -26.23 33.42
C ALA A 39 -55.55 -26.22 33.33
N ALA A 40 -54.96 -25.39 34.21
CA ALA A 40 -53.53 -25.25 34.44
C ALA A 40 -52.91 -26.42 35.23
N PRO A 41 -51.62 -26.73 35.00
CA PRO A 41 -50.73 -27.25 36.02
C PRO A 41 -49.72 -26.18 36.50
N ALA A 42 -49.17 -26.44 37.68
CA ALA A 42 -48.38 -25.56 38.54
C ALA A 42 -47.16 -24.84 37.89
N PRO A 43 -46.71 -23.70 38.46
CA PRO A 43 -45.60 -22.92 37.90
C PRO A 43 -44.28 -23.66 38.07
N THR A 44 -43.75 -24.20 36.98
CA THR A 44 -42.33 -24.54 36.88
C THR A 44 -41.50 -23.25 36.93
N ARG A 45 -40.58 -23.17 37.91
CA ARG A 45 -39.52 -22.15 37.98
C ARG A 45 -38.93 -21.91 36.59
N PRO A 46 -38.75 -20.65 36.13
CA PRO A 46 -37.97 -20.41 34.94
C PRO A 46 -36.54 -20.90 35.21
N THR A 47 -36.14 -21.95 34.51
CA THR A 47 -34.74 -22.29 34.33
C THR A 47 -34.08 -21.04 33.76
N VAL A 48 -33.23 -20.40 34.55
CA VAL A 48 -32.29 -19.40 34.06
C VAL A 48 -31.44 -20.13 33.03
N VAL A 49 -31.79 -19.96 31.75
CA VAL A 49 -30.89 -20.29 30.65
C VAL A 49 -29.71 -19.35 30.84
N GLN A 50 -28.64 -19.88 31.43
CA GLN A 50 -27.34 -19.25 31.29
C GLN A 50 -27.07 -19.23 29.79
N ILE A 51 -27.31 -18.07 29.17
CA ILE A 51 -26.73 -17.77 27.88
C ILE A 51 -25.24 -17.81 28.18
N GLU A 52 -24.58 -18.92 27.83
CA GLU A 52 -23.14 -18.93 27.69
C GLU A 52 -22.83 -17.74 26.80
N ASP A 53 -22.22 -16.72 27.40
CA ASP A 53 -21.54 -15.66 26.66
C ASP A 53 -20.57 -16.39 25.75
N LYS A 54 -20.98 -16.60 24.49
CA LYS A 54 -20.06 -16.97 23.42
C LYS A 54 -18.87 -16.04 23.62
N PRO A 55 -17.64 -16.57 23.80
CA PRO A 55 -16.49 -15.70 23.95
C PRO A 55 -16.57 -14.70 22.82
N ARG A 56 -16.76 -13.43 23.19
CA ARG A 56 -16.78 -12.32 22.24
C ARG A 56 -15.46 -12.50 21.52
N VAL A 57 -15.51 -12.95 20.27
CA VAL A 57 -14.31 -13.17 19.45
C VAL A 57 -13.49 -11.92 19.65
N GLU A 58 -12.33 -12.04 20.30
CA GLU A 58 -11.50 -10.90 20.63
C GLU A 58 -11.40 -10.09 19.34
N ARG A 59 -11.90 -8.85 19.38
CA ARG A 59 -11.79 -7.97 18.21
C ARG A 59 -10.30 -7.92 17.91
N PHE A 60 -9.94 -8.46 16.76
CA PHE A 60 -8.58 -8.57 16.27
C PHE A 60 -7.79 -7.29 16.59
N ASN A 61 -6.94 -7.33 17.61
CA ASN A 61 -6.08 -6.22 18.00
C ASN A 61 -4.85 -6.23 17.08
N SER A 62 -5.08 -5.76 15.86
CA SER A 62 -4.17 -5.75 14.70
C SER A 62 -2.79 -5.16 14.96
N LEU A 63 -2.65 -4.28 15.95
CA LEU A 63 -1.39 -3.60 16.27
C LEU A 63 -0.33 -4.54 16.82
N LEU A 64 -0.73 -5.54 17.63
CA LEU A 64 0.22 -6.48 18.22
C LEU A 64 0.85 -7.40 17.15
N MET A 65 0.09 -7.78 16.13
CA MET A 65 0.59 -8.62 15.03
C MET A 65 1.56 -7.90 14.09
N LEU A 66 1.52 -6.57 14.04
CA LEU A 66 2.49 -5.79 13.25
C LEU A 66 3.67 -5.33 14.06
N ALA A 67 3.69 -5.53 15.39
CA ALA A 67 4.84 -5.22 16.21
C ALA A 67 5.90 -6.35 16.21
N SER A 68 5.64 -7.46 15.51
CA SER A 68 6.56 -8.60 15.42
C SER A 68 7.61 -8.42 14.32
N GLU A 69 8.82 -8.91 14.57
CA GLU A 69 9.93 -8.97 13.62
C GLU A 69 9.83 -10.24 12.75
N ASP A 70 8.68 -10.43 12.12
CA ASP A 70 8.43 -11.61 11.30
C ASP A 70 9.36 -11.62 10.08
N VAL A 71 9.94 -12.78 9.77
CA VAL A 71 10.71 -12.98 8.54
C VAL A 71 9.79 -13.23 7.35
N PRO A 72 10.21 -12.90 6.11
CA PRO A 72 9.47 -13.30 4.91
C PRO A 72 9.29 -14.81 4.83
N GLU A 73 8.11 -15.27 4.42
CA GLU A 73 7.78 -16.71 4.42
C GLU A 73 8.24 -17.44 3.16
N ARG A 74 8.48 -16.70 2.08
CA ARG A 74 8.77 -17.23 0.74
C ARG A 74 9.44 -16.16 -0.12
N ASP A 75 10.10 -16.58 -1.20
CA ASP A 75 10.70 -15.64 -2.14
C ASP A 75 9.65 -15.01 -3.09
N GLY A 76 8.76 -15.83 -3.69
CA GLY A 76 7.78 -15.41 -4.68
C GLY A 76 6.31 -15.41 -4.19
N ILE A 77 5.48 -14.52 -4.73
CA ILE A 77 4.03 -14.46 -4.47
C ILE A 77 3.31 -15.58 -5.25
N ARG A 78 2.37 -16.24 -4.59
CA ARG A 78 1.37 -17.10 -5.24
C ARG A 78 0.36 -16.26 -6.04
N ASP A 79 0.12 -16.63 -7.29
CA ASP A 79 -0.71 -15.84 -8.22
C ASP A 79 -2.07 -15.36 -7.67
N PRO A 80 -2.88 -16.18 -6.96
CA PRO A 80 -4.16 -15.73 -6.40
C PRO A 80 -4.04 -14.56 -5.40
N PHE A 81 -2.89 -14.44 -4.74
CA PHE A 81 -2.64 -13.57 -3.60
C PHE A 81 -2.11 -12.20 -4.03
N ARG A 82 -1.85 -12.01 -5.32
CA ARG A 82 -1.30 -10.76 -5.86
C ARG A 82 -2.32 -9.61 -5.81
N TYR A 83 -3.62 -9.91 -5.94
CA TYR A 83 -4.67 -8.90 -6.13
C TYR A 83 -5.83 -8.98 -5.13
N THR A 84 -5.96 -10.07 -4.38
CA THR A 84 -7.00 -10.19 -3.36
C THR A 84 -6.52 -9.56 -2.06
N ARG A 85 -7.11 -8.42 -1.68
CA ARG A 85 -6.91 -7.80 -0.37
C ARG A 85 -8.17 -7.09 0.09
N ALA A 86 -8.45 -7.18 1.39
CA ALA A 86 -9.43 -6.34 2.06
C ALA A 86 -8.72 -5.17 2.74
N ILE A 87 -9.34 -3.99 2.72
CA ILE A 87 -8.84 -2.80 3.39
C ILE A 87 -9.70 -2.57 4.63
N VAL A 88 -9.06 -2.36 5.78
CA VAL A 88 -9.77 -2.01 7.03
C VAL A 88 -9.11 -0.77 7.64
N THR A 89 -9.96 0.19 8.00
CA THR A 89 -9.58 1.41 8.71
C THR A 89 -9.32 1.11 10.19
N THR A 90 -8.46 1.91 10.82
CA THR A 90 -8.12 1.76 12.23
C THR A 90 -8.70 2.91 13.06
N GLU A 91 -8.55 2.83 14.37
CA GLU A 91 -8.88 3.93 15.28
C GLU A 91 -7.97 5.15 15.08
N LEU A 92 -6.76 4.94 14.54
CA LEU A 92 -5.87 6.01 14.16
C LEU A 92 -6.27 6.51 12.78
N ASP A 93 -6.68 7.78 12.72
CA ASP A 93 -7.04 8.42 11.46
C ASP A 93 -5.88 8.38 10.47
N GLY A 94 -6.18 8.17 9.19
CA GLY A 94 -5.21 7.98 8.13
C GLY A 94 -4.41 6.67 8.17
N LEU A 95 -4.50 5.83 9.21
CA LEU A 95 -3.89 4.49 9.23
C LEU A 95 -4.88 3.44 8.71
N ARG A 96 -4.42 2.60 7.79
CA ARG A 96 -5.19 1.49 7.21
C ARG A 96 -4.37 0.21 7.15
N TYR A 97 -5.05 -0.93 7.25
CA TYR A 97 -4.44 -2.24 7.10
C TYR A 97 -4.95 -2.96 5.86
N TYR A 98 -4.03 -3.67 5.20
CA TYR A 98 -4.34 -4.62 4.14
C TYR A 98 -4.34 -6.02 4.72
N PHE A 99 -5.45 -6.71 4.50
CA PHE A 99 -5.64 -8.08 4.95
C PHE A 99 -5.85 -9.03 3.79
N TYR A 100 -5.44 -10.26 4.01
CA TYR A 100 -5.81 -11.38 3.16
C TYR A 100 -6.13 -12.61 4.04
N GLN A 101 -6.88 -13.58 3.49
CA GLN A 101 -7.34 -14.77 4.21
C GLN A 101 -6.93 -16.07 3.48
N PRO A 102 -5.64 -16.48 3.49
CA PRO A 102 -5.26 -17.81 3.03
C PRO A 102 -5.90 -18.87 3.92
N GLY A 103 -6.64 -19.83 3.36
CA GLY A 103 -7.15 -20.96 4.14
C GLY A 103 -7.98 -20.54 5.38
N ASN A 104 -8.74 -19.45 5.27
CA ASN A 104 -9.55 -18.85 6.32
C ASN A 104 -8.78 -18.24 7.52
N ILE A 105 -7.45 -18.12 7.45
CA ILE A 105 -6.65 -17.43 8.48
C ILE A 105 -6.39 -16.01 8.03
N ARG A 106 -6.84 -15.02 8.80
CA ARG A 106 -6.61 -13.61 8.47
C ARG A 106 -5.16 -13.20 8.78
N SER A 107 -4.44 -12.76 7.75
CA SER A 107 -3.07 -12.26 7.87
C SER A 107 -2.96 -10.83 7.35
N ILE A 108 -2.12 -10.03 8.00
CA ILE A 108 -1.78 -8.69 7.52
C ILE A 108 -0.74 -8.84 6.40
N VAL A 109 -0.97 -8.14 5.29
CA VAL A 109 -0.14 -8.18 4.07
C VAL A 109 0.31 -6.77 3.64
N GLY A 110 0.07 -5.78 4.48
CA GLY A 110 0.49 -4.41 4.29
C GLY A 110 -0.26 -3.44 5.19
N PHE A 111 0.20 -2.20 5.22
CA PHE A 111 -0.45 -1.10 5.92
C PHE A 111 -0.14 0.24 5.25
N THR A 112 -0.97 1.25 5.48
CA THR A 112 -0.77 2.59 4.93
C THR A 112 -0.95 3.70 5.94
N PHE A 113 -0.25 4.81 5.69
CA PHE A 113 -0.50 6.11 6.29
C PHE A 113 -0.99 7.08 5.22
N LEU A 114 -2.02 7.84 5.53
CA LEU A 114 -2.53 8.92 4.71
C LEU A 114 -2.26 10.24 5.39
N ASN A 115 -1.46 11.06 4.73
CA ASN A 115 -1.33 12.48 5.04
C ASN A 115 -2.32 13.23 4.15
N ASP A 116 -3.52 13.45 4.68
CA ASP A 116 -4.58 14.25 4.02
C ASP A 116 -4.42 15.76 4.28
N GLY A 117 -3.46 16.16 5.14
CA GLY A 117 -3.08 17.55 5.38
C GLY A 117 -1.99 17.65 6.44
N SER A 118 -0.98 18.49 6.21
CA SER A 118 0.05 18.77 7.21
C SER A 118 0.81 20.08 6.94
N PRO A 119 1.35 20.77 7.96
CA PRO A 119 1.94 22.09 7.77
C PRO A 119 3.18 22.12 6.87
N ARG A 120 3.95 21.02 6.81
CA ARG A 120 5.22 20.98 6.06
C ARG A 120 5.08 20.21 4.76
N ILE A 121 4.38 19.07 4.76
CA ILE A 121 4.37 18.15 3.61
C ILE A 121 3.17 18.36 2.69
N ASN A 122 1.99 18.55 3.27
CA ASN A 122 0.75 18.79 2.53
C ASN A 122 -0.01 20.02 3.06
N PRO A 123 0.54 21.24 2.96
CA PRO A 123 -0.13 22.44 3.46
C PRO A 123 -1.52 22.66 2.82
N PRO A 124 -1.71 22.44 1.51
CA PRO A 124 -3.05 22.57 0.90
C PRO A 124 -4.08 21.59 1.46
N GLY A 125 -3.69 20.41 1.93
CA GLY A 125 -4.61 19.45 2.56
C GLY A 125 -5.24 19.97 3.85
N LEU A 126 -4.61 20.94 4.52
CA LEU A 126 -5.18 21.59 5.72
C LEU A 126 -6.36 22.52 5.41
N THR A 127 -6.46 23.03 4.17
CA THR A 127 -7.46 24.04 3.79
C THR A 127 -8.48 23.55 2.77
N ARG A 128 -8.18 22.46 2.06
CA ARG A 128 -9.09 21.86 1.09
C ARG A 128 -9.00 20.33 1.11
N ASN A 129 -10.14 19.70 0.92
CA ASN A 129 -10.22 18.26 0.77
C ASN A 129 -9.62 17.82 -0.57
N GLY A 130 -8.92 16.68 -0.56
CA GLY A 130 -8.49 15.99 -1.77
C GLY A 130 -6.99 15.76 -1.89
N PRO A 131 -6.13 16.80 -1.78
CA PRO A 131 -4.69 16.63 -1.81
C PRO A 131 -4.21 15.69 -0.72
N ARG A 132 -3.43 14.67 -1.08
CA ARG A 132 -2.89 13.73 -0.11
C ARG A 132 -1.61 13.07 -0.55
N ARG A 133 -0.83 12.64 0.43
CA ARG A 133 0.25 11.67 0.25
C ARG A 133 -0.08 10.38 0.99
N GLU A 134 0.03 9.27 0.28
CA GLU A 134 -0.09 7.93 0.85
C GLU A 134 1.28 7.27 0.95
N TYR A 135 1.58 6.70 2.12
CA TYR A 135 2.71 5.80 2.36
C TYR A 135 2.15 4.40 2.53
N ALA A 136 2.40 3.50 1.58
CA ALA A 136 1.91 2.14 1.60
C ALA A 136 3.06 1.13 1.72
N PHE A 137 3.17 0.49 2.88
CA PHE A 137 4.09 -0.60 3.13
C PHE A 137 3.41 -1.90 2.70
N LEU A 138 3.90 -2.48 1.62
CA LEU A 138 3.29 -3.64 0.97
C LEU A 138 4.22 -4.84 1.10
N PHE A 139 3.64 -6.00 1.39
CA PHE A 139 4.32 -7.29 1.50
C PHE A 139 3.32 -8.42 1.22
N ALA A 140 2.71 -8.37 0.03
CA ALA A 140 1.67 -9.33 -0.35
C ALA A 140 2.20 -10.77 -0.30
N ASP A 141 1.33 -11.68 0.14
CA ASP A 141 1.65 -13.10 0.37
C ASP A 141 2.85 -13.32 1.33
N ARG A 142 3.24 -12.26 2.07
CA ARG A 142 4.43 -12.22 2.94
C ARG A 142 5.67 -12.69 2.19
N ALA A 143 5.68 -12.45 0.88
CA ALA A 143 6.71 -12.88 -0.05
C ALA A 143 7.75 -11.78 -0.22
N ARG A 144 9.02 -12.18 -0.22
CA ARG A 144 10.18 -11.31 -0.30
C ARG A 144 10.13 -10.42 -1.55
N GLU A 145 9.70 -10.95 -2.71
CA GLU A 145 9.65 -10.20 -3.98
C GLU A 145 8.76 -8.96 -3.96
N ASN A 146 7.80 -8.88 -3.03
CA ASN A 146 6.82 -7.79 -3.00
C ASN A 146 6.94 -6.90 -1.77
N ILE A 147 8.03 -7.00 -1.03
CA ILE A 147 8.29 -6.12 0.12
C ILE A 147 8.81 -4.77 -0.39
N HIS A 148 7.99 -3.72 -0.26
CA HIS A 148 8.37 -2.37 -0.68
C HIS A 148 7.51 -1.30 -0.01
N LEU A 149 8.00 -0.07 -0.03
CA LEU A 149 7.24 1.13 0.28
C LEU A 149 6.81 1.80 -1.02
N ALA A 150 5.50 1.88 -1.25
CA ALA A 150 4.92 2.71 -2.31
C ALA A 150 4.49 4.06 -1.73
N ILE A 151 4.82 5.14 -2.42
CA ILE A 151 4.49 6.51 -2.05
C ILE A 151 3.72 7.13 -3.20
N ASN A 152 2.59 7.72 -2.87
CA ASN A 152 1.68 8.27 -3.86
C ASN A 152 1.23 9.68 -3.50
N ASP A 153 1.50 10.63 -4.39
CA ASP A 153 1.00 12.01 -4.27
C ASP A 153 -0.18 12.19 -5.21
N ASP A 154 -1.37 12.37 -4.65
CA ASP A 154 -2.57 12.75 -5.39
C ASP A 154 -2.89 14.21 -5.10
N VAL A 155 -2.52 15.10 -6.02
CA VAL A 155 -2.64 16.56 -5.80
C VAL A 155 -4.02 17.12 -6.07
N LYS A 156 -4.91 16.36 -6.71
CA LYS A 156 -6.29 16.74 -7.08
C LYS A 156 -6.44 18.12 -7.76
N LEU A 157 -5.47 18.51 -8.59
CA LEU A 157 -5.51 19.81 -9.27
C LEU A 157 -6.37 19.81 -10.54
N SER A 158 -6.38 18.71 -11.28
CA SER A 158 -7.11 18.59 -12.55
C SER A 158 -8.39 17.76 -12.46
N GLY A 159 -8.58 17.04 -11.34
CA GLY A 159 -9.67 16.09 -11.16
C GLY A 159 -9.49 14.78 -11.93
N ARG A 160 -8.40 14.63 -12.71
CA ARG A 160 -8.07 13.41 -13.45
C ARG A 160 -6.92 12.69 -12.75
N PHE A 161 -7.20 11.49 -12.26
CA PHE A 161 -6.22 10.67 -11.52
C PHE A 161 -4.91 10.46 -12.31
N SER A 162 -4.98 10.14 -13.60
CA SER A 162 -3.79 9.94 -14.44
C SER A 162 -2.91 11.19 -14.62
N HIS A 163 -3.46 12.39 -14.37
CA HIS A 163 -2.73 13.66 -14.46
C HIS A 163 -2.23 14.12 -13.09
N ASP A 164 -2.98 13.81 -12.04
CA ASP A 164 -2.71 14.29 -10.70
C ASP A 164 -1.76 13.37 -9.92
N ASN A 165 -1.78 12.08 -10.24
CA ASN A 165 -1.16 11.06 -9.41
C ASN A 165 0.30 10.78 -9.76
N MET A 166 1.19 10.98 -8.80
CA MET A 166 2.63 10.75 -8.92
C MET A 166 3.08 9.63 -7.99
N PHE A 167 3.78 8.65 -8.54
CA PHE A 167 4.19 7.46 -7.80
C PHE A 167 5.71 7.43 -7.60
N ARG A 168 6.12 6.94 -6.43
CA ARG A 168 7.48 6.48 -6.14
C ARG A 168 7.41 5.16 -5.38
N GLU A 169 8.33 4.25 -5.66
CA GLU A 169 8.53 3.06 -4.83
C GLU A 169 9.97 3.02 -4.33
N LEU A 170 10.13 2.49 -3.11
CA LEU A 170 11.41 2.21 -2.48
C LEU A 170 11.42 0.73 -2.07
N HIS A 171 12.46 0.02 -2.49
CA HIS A 171 12.72 -1.38 -2.18
C HIS A 171 13.99 -1.43 -1.33
N PHE A 172 13.93 -2.04 -0.15
CA PHE A 172 15.02 -2.02 0.84
C PHE A 172 15.68 -3.39 0.95
N PHE A 173 17.00 -3.42 1.03
CA PHE A 173 17.79 -4.64 1.05
C PHE A 173 18.94 -4.55 2.05
N PRO A 174 19.28 -5.64 2.78
CA PRO A 174 18.66 -6.97 2.69
C PRO A 174 17.26 -7.02 3.32
N ARG A 175 16.40 -7.88 2.78
CA ARG A 175 15.01 -8.08 3.22
C ARG A 175 14.97 -9.09 4.37
N ARG A 176 15.34 -8.64 5.57
CA ARG A 176 15.47 -9.45 6.79
C ARG A 176 14.14 -9.77 7.44
N GLN A 177 13.24 -8.81 7.42
CA GLN A 177 11.94 -8.90 8.07
C GLN A 177 10.85 -8.29 7.18
N LEU A 178 9.61 -8.58 7.52
CA LEU A 178 8.47 -7.84 7.03
C LEU A 178 8.46 -6.44 7.67
N PRO A 179 7.99 -5.41 6.95
CA PRO A 179 7.72 -4.12 7.55
C PRO A 179 6.78 -4.27 8.74
N SER A 180 7.18 -3.71 9.88
CA SER A 180 6.42 -3.73 11.12
C SER A 180 6.13 -2.31 11.60
N LEU A 181 5.12 -2.15 12.45
CA LEU A 181 4.80 -0.86 13.06
C LEU A 181 4.42 -1.00 14.53
N LYS A 182 4.81 0.01 15.31
CA LYS A 182 4.45 0.17 16.72
C LYS A 182 3.97 1.60 16.94
N VAL A 183 2.81 1.74 17.56
CA VAL A 183 2.25 3.03 17.94
C VAL A 183 2.64 3.34 19.37
N ASP A 184 3.24 4.50 19.60
CA ASP A 184 3.48 5.07 20.92
C ASP A 184 2.45 6.18 21.17
N HIS A 185 1.31 5.79 21.76
CA HIS A 185 0.22 6.71 22.07
C HIS A 185 0.64 7.81 23.06
N GLY A 186 1.58 7.53 23.96
CA GLY A 186 2.04 8.50 24.95
C GLY A 186 2.88 9.62 24.34
N LYS A 187 3.53 9.36 23.20
CA LYS A 187 4.34 10.34 22.47
C LYS A 187 3.69 10.85 21.20
N GLY A 188 2.53 10.31 20.81
CA GLY A 188 1.90 10.62 19.53
C GLY A 188 2.77 10.23 18.33
N LEU A 189 3.51 9.12 18.42
CA LEU A 189 4.43 8.67 17.37
C LEU A 189 4.07 7.29 16.85
N ILE A 190 4.35 7.05 15.57
CA ILE A 190 4.26 5.74 14.92
C ILE A 190 5.66 5.36 14.46
N ARG A 191 6.24 4.33 15.07
CA ARG A 191 7.53 3.79 14.63
C ARG A 191 7.29 2.65 13.67
N VAL A 192 7.79 2.80 12.45
CA VAL A 192 7.89 1.72 11.46
C VAL A 192 9.29 1.17 11.47
N THR A 193 9.40 -0.15 11.35
CA THR A 193 10.67 -0.83 11.08
C THR A 193 10.66 -1.31 9.65
N LEU A 194 11.67 -0.89 8.87
CA LEU A 194 11.85 -1.26 7.48
C LEU A 194 12.31 -2.72 7.34
N PRO A 195 12.28 -3.31 6.12
CA PRO A 195 12.75 -4.68 5.90
C PRO A 195 14.20 -4.93 6.30
N THR A 196 15.01 -3.88 6.35
CA THR A 196 16.40 -3.88 6.79
C THR A 196 16.58 -3.92 8.32
N GLY A 197 15.49 -3.73 9.08
CA GLY A 197 15.50 -3.52 10.53
C GLY A 197 15.63 -2.04 10.94
N GLU A 198 15.75 -1.13 9.99
CA GLU A 198 15.97 0.29 10.28
C GLU A 198 14.67 1.02 10.63
N PRO A 199 14.70 1.96 11.59
CA PRO A 199 13.50 2.68 12.00
C PRO A 199 13.19 3.86 11.08
N VAL A 200 11.90 4.12 10.91
CA VAL A 200 11.32 5.37 10.41
C VAL A 200 10.22 5.78 11.38
N VAL A 201 10.24 7.02 11.84
CA VAL A 201 9.26 7.51 12.80
C VAL A 201 8.36 8.53 12.12
N PHE A 202 7.06 8.31 12.25
CA PHE A 202 6.02 9.20 11.78
C PHE A 202 5.35 9.88 12.98
N ASP A 203 4.94 11.11 12.79
CA ASP A 203 3.99 11.79 13.65
C ASP A 203 2.60 11.15 13.50
N SER A 204 1.95 10.83 14.62
CA SER A 204 0.68 10.07 14.59
C SER A 204 -0.51 10.88 14.13
N GLU A 205 -0.46 12.21 14.17
CA GLU A 205 -1.55 13.08 13.73
C GLU A 205 -1.36 13.44 12.26
N THR A 206 -0.27 14.11 11.95
CA THR A 206 0.05 14.66 10.62
C THR A 206 0.57 13.63 9.61
N LYS A 207 1.00 12.46 10.09
CA LYS A 207 1.69 11.42 9.28
C LYS A 207 2.94 11.92 8.57
N GLU A 208 3.56 12.98 9.09
CA GLU A 208 4.88 13.42 8.66
C GLU A 208 5.97 12.50 9.20
N ILE A 209 7.01 12.21 8.41
CA ILE A 209 8.23 11.58 8.87
C ILE A 209 9.01 12.58 9.72
N THR A 210 9.19 12.26 11.00
CA THR A 210 9.86 13.10 11.99
C THR A 210 11.32 12.69 12.21
N SER A 211 11.66 11.40 12.07
CA SER A 211 13.03 10.90 12.21
C SER A 211 13.23 9.52 11.59
N GLY A 212 14.47 9.02 11.63
CA GLY A 212 14.87 7.71 11.10
C GLY A 212 15.59 7.81 9.76
N VAL A 213 15.56 6.73 8.99
CA VAL A 213 16.38 6.58 7.77
C VAL A 213 15.74 7.14 6.50
N LEU A 214 14.51 7.66 6.59
CA LEU A 214 13.83 8.32 5.47
C LEU A 214 13.70 9.82 5.75
N GLN A 215 13.92 10.62 4.71
CA GLN A 215 13.66 12.04 4.72
C GLN A 215 12.71 12.41 3.59
N GLU A 216 11.59 13.02 3.93
CA GLU A 216 10.58 13.48 2.97
C GLU A 216 10.70 14.98 2.67
N SER A 217 10.32 15.34 1.45
CA SER A 217 10.10 16.73 1.01
C SER A 217 8.60 16.98 0.76
N PRO A 218 8.16 18.25 0.69
CA PRO A 218 6.77 18.58 0.42
C PRO A 218 6.22 17.98 -0.89
N ILE A 219 4.90 17.82 -0.97
CA ILE A 219 4.21 17.47 -2.21
C ILE A 219 4.41 18.60 -3.23
N ASP A 220 4.68 18.23 -4.48
CA ASP A 220 4.82 19.20 -5.56
C ASP A 220 3.45 19.56 -6.16
N PHE A 221 2.95 20.76 -5.82
CA PHE A 221 1.67 21.29 -6.31
C PHE A 221 1.80 22.09 -7.61
N ASN A 222 2.84 21.88 -8.42
CA ASN A 222 2.94 22.54 -9.72
C ASN A 222 1.69 22.25 -10.58
N THR A 223 1.08 23.33 -11.10
CA THR A 223 -0.12 23.28 -11.95
C THR A 223 0.19 22.61 -13.29
N SER A 224 1.42 22.78 -13.79
CA SER A 224 1.89 22.04 -14.96
C SER A 224 2.21 20.61 -14.58
N ARG A 225 1.36 19.68 -15.05
CA ARG A 225 1.57 18.24 -14.88
C ARG A 225 2.93 17.75 -15.40
N HIS A 226 3.50 18.44 -16.40
CA HIS A 226 4.77 18.06 -17.03
C HIS A 226 5.99 18.47 -16.20
N LEU A 227 5.86 19.52 -15.38
CA LEU A 227 6.91 20.01 -14.49
C LEU A 227 6.81 19.44 -13.07
N ARG A 228 5.65 18.85 -12.72
CA ARG A 228 5.43 18.25 -11.41
C ARG A 228 6.38 17.08 -11.17
N LYS A 229 7.03 17.10 -10.02
CA LYS A 229 7.97 16.08 -9.56
C LYS A 229 7.23 14.94 -8.86
N ASN A 230 7.80 13.74 -8.96
CA ASN A 230 7.36 12.59 -8.18
C ASN A 230 7.63 12.80 -6.67
N PRO A 231 6.95 12.05 -5.78
CA PRO A 231 7.12 12.20 -4.34
C PRO A 231 8.59 12.11 -3.95
N ARG A 232 9.12 13.11 -3.24
CA ARG A 232 10.54 13.16 -2.88
C ARG A 232 10.75 12.63 -1.47
N VAL A 233 11.03 11.33 -1.39
CA VAL A 233 11.51 10.68 -0.16
C VAL A 233 12.88 10.07 -0.43
N THR A 234 13.86 10.48 0.36
CA THR A 234 15.28 10.12 0.26
C THR A 234 15.63 9.13 1.37
N TYR A 235 16.29 8.04 1.01
CA TYR A 235 16.83 7.09 1.96
C TYR A 235 18.25 7.50 2.39
N ARG A 236 18.52 7.42 3.69
CA ARG A 236 19.79 7.81 4.35
C ARG A 236 20.31 6.73 5.30
N GLY A 237 19.84 5.50 5.12
CA GLY A 237 20.17 4.39 6.00
C GLY A 237 21.51 3.70 5.67
N ASP A 238 21.80 2.66 6.42
CA ASP A 238 23.06 1.93 6.39
C ASP A 238 23.12 0.83 5.33
N TYR A 239 22.05 0.61 4.58
CA TYR A 239 21.95 -0.48 3.61
C TYR A 239 21.61 0.02 2.21
N LEU A 240 21.06 -0.87 1.38
CA LEU A 240 20.77 -0.60 -0.02
C LEU A 240 19.28 -0.34 -0.22
N ALA A 241 18.95 0.74 -0.93
CA ALA A 241 17.60 1.03 -1.38
C ALA A 241 17.56 1.21 -2.89
N ILE A 242 16.59 0.59 -3.56
CA ILE A 242 16.32 0.79 -4.98
C ILE A 242 15.05 1.62 -5.09
N THR A 243 15.11 2.72 -5.84
CA THR A 243 13.98 3.63 -6.03
C THR A 243 13.60 3.73 -7.50
N VAL A 244 12.29 3.77 -7.74
CA VAL A 244 11.70 4.01 -9.08
C VAL A 244 10.55 4.98 -8.93
N ALA A 245 10.29 5.79 -9.95
CA ALA A 245 9.20 6.74 -9.94
C ALA A 245 8.51 6.83 -11.30
N GLN A 246 7.23 7.21 -11.31
CA GLN A 246 6.44 7.37 -12.52
C GLN A 246 5.15 8.14 -12.26
N ARG A 247 4.70 8.89 -13.27
CA ARG A 247 3.35 9.45 -13.31
C ARG A 247 2.41 8.51 -14.06
N GLY A 248 1.25 8.23 -13.47
CA GLY A 248 0.11 7.59 -14.14
C GLY A 248 0.33 6.15 -14.65
N GLU A 249 1.47 5.54 -14.38
CA GLU A 249 1.88 4.22 -14.87
C GLU A 249 2.72 3.51 -13.79
N ALA A 250 2.91 2.20 -13.92
CA ALA A 250 3.66 1.42 -12.95
C ALA A 250 5.15 1.87 -12.87
N PRO A 251 5.68 2.25 -11.68
CA PRO A 251 7.06 2.71 -11.51
C PRO A 251 8.13 1.73 -11.99
N ARG A 252 7.89 0.42 -11.85
CA ARG A 252 8.85 -0.65 -12.19
C ARG A 252 8.99 -0.94 -13.69
N ARG A 253 8.17 -0.34 -14.56
CA ARG A 253 8.32 -0.51 -16.00
C ARG A 253 9.67 0.04 -16.48
N ALA A 254 10.35 -0.72 -17.31
CA ALA A 254 11.59 -0.29 -17.95
C ALA A 254 11.37 0.70 -19.09
N LYS A 255 10.16 0.73 -19.67
CA LYS A 255 9.76 1.69 -20.69
C LYS A 255 8.35 2.21 -20.41
N VAL A 256 8.15 3.51 -20.58
CA VAL A 256 6.83 4.15 -20.51
C VAL A 256 6.69 5.10 -21.70
N TRP A 257 5.59 4.97 -22.45
CA TRP A 257 5.34 5.74 -23.68
C TRP A 257 6.53 5.71 -24.67
N GLY A 258 7.15 4.54 -24.83
CA GLY A 258 8.32 4.33 -25.69
C GLY A 258 9.65 4.81 -25.11
N GLN A 259 9.65 5.56 -24.00
CA GLN A 259 10.86 6.11 -23.40
C GLN A 259 11.48 5.15 -22.38
N PRO A 260 12.80 4.93 -22.41
CA PRO A 260 13.48 4.14 -21.39
C PRO A 260 13.43 4.85 -20.04
N LYS A 261 13.34 4.05 -18.98
CA LYS A 261 13.36 4.50 -17.59
C LYS A 261 14.57 3.95 -16.85
N THR A 262 14.91 4.63 -15.77
CA THR A 262 15.96 4.24 -14.84
C THR A 262 15.36 3.97 -13.46
N ALA A 263 15.97 3.02 -12.76
CA ALA A 263 15.92 2.89 -11.32
C ALA A 263 17.20 3.50 -10.73
N GLU A 264 17.10 4.07 -9.54
CA GLU A 264 18.26 4.56 -8.79
C GLU A 264 18.53 3.62 -7.62
N VAL A 265 19.76 3.11 -7.55
CA VAL A 265 20.27 2.33 -6.44
C VAL A 265 21.04 3.27 -5.51
N HIS A 266 20.65 3.28 -4.24
CA HIS A 266 21.21 4.11 -3.18
C HIS A 266 21.86 3.21 -2.15
N TYR A 267 23.10 3.51 -1.77
CA TYR A 267 23.78 2.86 -0.64
C TYR A 267 24.61 3.90 0.13
N PRO A 268 23.92 4.84 0.82
CA PRO A 268 24.51 6.11 1.23
C PRO A 268 25.57 6.00 2.33
N SER A 269 25.58 4.92 3.12
CA SER A 269 26.63 4.66 4.11
C SER A 269 27.98 4.26 3.50
N ARG A 270 28.01 3.89 2.21
CA ARG A 270 29.23 3.45 1.51
C ARG A 270 29.55 4.26 0.25
N TYR A 271 28.53 4.81 -0.42
CA TYR A 271 28.67 5.49 -1.70
C TYR A 271 27.87 6.80 -1.74
N ASP A 272 28.55 7.91 -2.03
CA ASP A 272 27.93 9.24 -2.05
C ASP A 272 26.93 9.45 -3.20
N LYS A 273 27.16 8.78 -4.33
CA LYS A 273 26.35 8.95 -5.54
C LYS A 273 25.49 7.72 -5.78
N PRO A 274 24.21 7.88 -6.13
CA PRO A 274 23.38 6.76 -6.54
C PRO A 274 23.86 6.20 -7.88
N CYS A 275 23.70 4.89 -8.06
CA CYS A 275 23.93 4.21 -9.32
C CYS A 275 22.61 4.11 -10.10
N THR A 276 22.64 4.37 -11.41
CA THR A 276 21.46 4.24 -12.26
C THR A 276 21.49 2.93 -13.03
N ILE A 277 20.37 2.20 -13.01
CA ILE A 277 20.23 0.90 -13.66
C ILE A 277 18.88 0.80 -14.36
N SER A 278 18.78 0.00 -15.43
CA SER A 278 17.48 -0.24 -16.08
C SER A 278 16.59 -1.09 -15.16
N PRO A 279 15.30 -0.74 -14.98
CA PRO A 279 14.34 -1.60 -14.29
C PRO A 279 14.24 -3.02 -14.88
N ALA A 280 14.55 -3.21 -16.16
CA ALA A 280 14.57 -4.52 -16.80
C ALA A 280 15.66 -5.48 -16.26
N ARG A 281 16.63 -4.97 -15.48
CA ARG A 281 17.63 -5.81 -14.79
C ARG A 281 17.17 -6.25 -13.40
N ILE A 282 16.06 -5.71 -12.91
CA ILE A 282 15.55 -5.93 -11.55
C ILE A 282 14.20 -6.63 -11.58
N TRP A 283 13.30 -6.22 -12.48
CA TRP A 283 11.94 -6.77 -12.57
C TRP A 283 11.64 -7.37 -13.93
N ASP A 284 10.84 -8.45 -13.96
CA ASP A 284 10.42 -9.11 -15.20
C ASP A 284 9.45 -8.21 -15.97
N GLN A 285 9.88 -7.82 -17.17
CA GLN A 285 9.13 -6.93 -18.07
C GLN A 285 8.26 -7.72 -19.06
N ARG A 286 8.27 -9.05 -19.01
CA ARG A 286 7.55 -9.90 -19.97
C ARG A 286 6.12 -10.15 -19.49
N PRO A 287 5.10 -9.81 -20.28
CA PRO A 287 3.73 -10.26 -20.00
C PRO A 287 3.66 -11.78 -20.16
N LYS A 288 2.90 -12.46 -19.29
CA LYS A 288 2.56 -13.87 -19.50
C LYS A 288 1.50 -13.97 -20.61
N PRO A 289 1.38 -15.12 -21.30
CA PRO A 289 0.28 -15.34 -22.23
C PRO A 289 -1.07 -15.05 -21.56
N GLY A 290 -1.86 -14.16 -22.15
CA GLY A 290 -3.15 -13.72 -21.61
C GLY A 290 -3.11 -12.45 -20.75
N ASP A 291 -1.92 -11.98 -20.35
CA ASP A 291 -1.79 -10.70 -19.66
C ASP A 291 -1.58 -9.56 -20.67
N SER A 292 -2.32 -8.45 -20.52
CA SER A 292 -2.05 -7.22 -21.27
C SER A 292 -0.78 -6.51 -20.80
N ASP A 293 -0.37 -6.76 -19.55
CA ASP A 293 0.70 -6.07 -18.85
C ASP A 293 1.58 -7.03 -18.04
N PRO A 294 2.90 -6.77 -17.95
CA PRO A 294 3.78 -7.59 -17.13
C PRO A 294 3.44 -7.45 -15.64
N LYS A 295 3.59 -8.56 -14.91
CA LYS A 295 3.39 -8.59 -13.45
C LYS A 295 4.47 -7.86 -12.66
N LEU A 296 5.60 -7.54 -13.30
CA LEU A 296 6.73 -6.79 -12.73
C LEU A 296 7.25 -7.42 -11.42
N THR A 297 7.36 -8.75 -11.42
CA THR A 297 7.98 -9.55 -10.35
C THR A 297 9.48 -9.34 -10.30
N MET A 298 10.10 -9.58 -9.14
CA MET A 298 11.56 -9.54 -9.04
C MET A 298 12.16 -10.62 -9.95
N LEU A 299 13.24 -10.30 -10.66
CA LEU A 299 13.95 -11.28 -11.51
C LEU A 299 14.85 -12.23 -10.73
N HIS A 300 15.25 -11.80 -9.54
CA HIS A 300 16.23 -12.49 -8.69
C HIS A 300 15.49 -13.11 -7.52
N ASP A 301 15.72 -14.42 -7.30
CA ASP A 301 15.06 -15.18 -6.24
C ASP A 301 15.60 -14.75 -4.88
N THR A 302 16.88 -14.36 -4.83
CA THR A 302 17.56 -13.96 -3.59
C THR A 302 18.12 -12.54 -3.66
N ASP A 303 18.34 -11.94 -2.48
CA ASP A 303 19.06 -10.66 -2.36
C ASP A 303 20.50 -10.78 -2.86
N GLU A 304 21.16 -11.93 -2.64
CA GLU A 304 22.54 -12.20 -3.06
C GLU A 304 22.70 -12.12 -4.59
N GLU A 305 21.76 -12.69 -5.34
CA GLU A 305 21.70 -12.62 -6.81
C GLU A 305 21.49 -11.20 -7.32
N LEU A 306 20.55 -10.46 -6.71
CA LEU A 306 20.34 -9.05 -7.03
C LEU A 306 21.61 -8.23 -6.77
N PHE A 307 22.29 -8.47 -5.65
CA PHE A 307 23.54 -7.77 -5.34
C PHE A 307 24.62 -8.06 -6.37
N ALA A 308 24.75 -9.30 -6.88
CA ALA A 308 25.69 -9.59 -7.97
C ALA A 308 25.41 -8.78 -9.24
N VAL A 309 24.14 -8.57 -9.59
CA VAL A 309 23.76 -7.70 -10.72
C VAL A 309 24.13 -6.25 -10.45
N ILE A 310 23.88 -5.75 -9.24
CA ILE A 310 24.20 -4.37 -8.85
C ILE A 310 25.71 -4.15 -8.80
N GLU A 311 26.49 -5.03 -8.18
CA GLU A 311 27.96 -4.93 -8.15
C GLU A 311 28.54 -4.83 -9.55
N LYS A 312 28.11 -5.73 -10.44
CA LYS A 312 28.58 -5.76 -11.83
C LYS A 312 28.22 -4.48 -12.60
N HIS A 313 27.03 -3.93 -12.37
CA HIS A 313 26.55 -2.76 -13.10
C HIS A 313 27.07 -1.44 -12.53
N CYS A 314 27.18 -1.34 -11.20
CA CYS A 314 27.56 -0.13 -10.47
C CYS A 314 29.05 -0.06 -10.12
N ASN A 315 29.79 -1.15 -10.32
CA ASN A 315 31.16 -1.31 -9.85
C ASN A 315 31.29 -1.05 -8.33
N TRP A 316 30.34 -1.56 -7.57
CA TRP A 316 30.31 -1.47 -6.10
C TRP A 316 30.74 -2.79 -5.48
N ASN A 317 31.15 -2.74 -4.22
CA ASN A 317 31.41 -3.90 -3.38
C ASN A 317 30.28 -4.02 -2.36
N LEU A 318 29.47 -5.06 -2.49
CA LEU A 318 28.32 -5.36 -1.66
C LEU A 318 28.54 -6.65 -0.83
N SER A 319 29.79 -7.09 -0.65
CA SER A 319 30.11 -8.30 0.12
C SER A 319 29.51 -8.28 1.53
N ALA A 320 29.60 -7.14 2.22
CA ALA A 320 29.03 -6.98 3.55
C ALA A 320 27.51 -7.15 3.58
N LEU A 321 26.78 -6.77 2.52
CA LEU A 321 25.33 -6.96 2.45
C LEU A 321 24.97 -8.43 2.22
N ARG A 322 25.78 -9.17 1.45
CA ARG A 322 25.59 -10.61 1.21
C ARG A 322 25.69 -11.40 2.51
N GLU A 323 26.71 -11.13 3.31
CA GLU A 323 26.91 -11.80 4.61
C GLU A 323 25.72 -11.62 5.56
N GLN A 324 25.01 -10.50 5.42
CA GLN A 324 23.87 -10.15 6.27
C GLN A 324 22.51 -10.44 5.61
N SER A 325 22.50 -11.11 4.46
CA SER A 325 21.28 -11.47 3.75
C SER A 325 20.68 -12.76 4.32
N PRO A 326 19.39 -12.79 4.66
CA PRO A 326 18.78 -14.02 5.16
C PRO A 326 18.69 -15.05 4.04
N ARG A 327 19.05 -16.28 4.35
CA ARG A 327 18.76 -17.42 3.49
C ARG A 327 17.45 -18.03 3.97
N LEU A 328 16.41 -17.98 3.13
CA LEU A 328 15.22 -18.78 3.42
C LEU A 328 15.63 -20.24 3.32
N ILE A 329 15.41 -21.00 4.38
CA ILE A 329 15.59 -22.45 4.34
C ILE A 329 14.57 -22.94 3.31
N LYS A 330 15.05 -23.46 2.17
CA LYS A 330 14.20 -24.22 1.25
C LYS A 330 13.70 -25.43 2.04
N THR A 331 12.52 -25.33 2.63
CA THR A 331 11.81 -26.48 3.16
C THR A 331 11.64 -27.43 1.99
N GLY A 332 12.36 -28.55 2.03
CA GLY A 332 12.44 -29.50 0.93
C GLY A 332 11.04 -29.80 0.43
N GLY A 333 10.78 -29.43 -0.82
CA GLY A 333 9.55 -29.79 -1.50
C GLY A 333 9.54 -31.31 -1.67
N GLY A 334 8.92 -32.01 -0.72
CA GLY A 334 8.36 -33.32 -0.97
C GLY A 334 7.34 -33.16 -2.09
N ARG A 335 7.72 -33.60 -3.28
CA ARG A 335 6.75 -34.06 -4.28
C ARG A 335 6.47 -35.52 -4.01
#